data_AF-A0A6A5V8N1-F1
#
_entry.id   AF-A0A6A5V8N1-F1
#
_cell.length_a   1.000
_cell.length_b   1.000
_cell.length_c   1.000
_cell.angle_alpha   90.00
_cell.angle_beta   90.00
_cell.angle_gamma   90.00
#
_symmetry.space_group_name_H-M   'P 1'
#
loop_
_entity.id
_entity.type
_entity.pdbx_description
1 polymer ?
#
loop_
_entity_poly.entity_id
_entity_poly.type
_entity_poly.pdbx_seq_one_letter_code
_entity_poly.pdbx_strand_id
1 'polypeptide(L)'
;SPRKLREARAREAVVQQQKHEEQLAKANRKELQAAAKLLREQEAEERRVARERAKMVRDQMKAEQAAARAARIEAQNTKRASKTAQTGKRKASRAPLVKPTPKRGAGGARVVSEPAEAASAAPPKVNSRGRIINVPRKYR
;
A
#
# COMPACT_ATOMS: atom_id res chain seq x y z
N SER A 1 -36.26 10.33 75.15
CA SER A 1 -37.08 11.50 74.73
C SER A 1 -37.69 11.23 73.37
N PRO A 2 -39.01 11.41 73.19
CA PRO A 2 -39.73 11.15 71.93
C PRO A 2 -39.12 11.85 70.70
N ARG A 3 -38.48 13.01 70.88
CA ARG A 3 -37.81 13.76 69.81
C ARG A 3 -36.66 12.96 69.17
N LYS A 4 -35.83 12.30 69.99
CA LYS A 4 -34.68 11.50 69.50
C LYS A 4 -35.12 10.31 68.64
N LEU A 5 -36.25 9.69 68.96
CA LEU A 5 -36.81 8.58 68.17
C LEU A 5 -37.35 9.04 66.81
N ARG A 6 -37.98 10.23 66.77
CA ARG A 6 -38.44 10.82 65.50
C ARG A 6 -37.27 11.17 64.58
N GLU A 7 -36.20 11.76 65.13
CA GLU A 7 -34.99 12.07 64.37
C GLU A 7 -34.29 10.82 63.84
N ALA A 8 -34.18 9.76 64.65
CA ALA A 8 -33.61 8.48 64.20
C ALA A 8 -34.39 7.88 63.03
N ARG A 9 -35.73 7.83 63.12
CA ARG A 9 -36.60 7.35 62.04
C ARG A 9 -36.49 8.21 60.77
N ALA A 10 -36.38 9.53 60.91
CA ALA A 10 -36.19 10.41 59.77
C ALA A 10 -34.85 10.13 59.05
N ARG A 11 -33.77 9.88 59.80
CA ARG A 11 -32.46 9.51 59.23
C ARG A 11 -32.53 8.14 58.53
N GLU A 12 -33.20 7.17 59.14
CA GLU A 12 -33.39 5.85 58.53
C GLU A 12 -34.19 5.94 57.22
N ALA A 13 -35.25 6.75 57.18
CA ALA A 13 -36.04 6.97 55.96
C ALA A 13 -35.19 7.56 54.83
N VAL A 14 -34.34 8.55 55.12
CA VAL A 14 -33.41 9.14 54.14
C VAL A 14 -32.41 8.09 53.63
N VAL A 15 -31.84 7.28 54.52
CA VAL A 15 -30.92 6.20 54.13
C VAL A 15 -31.62 5.14 53.27
N GLN A 16 -32.87 4.80 53.57
CA GLN A 16 -33.64 3.86 52.77
C GLN A 16 -33.96 4.42 51.37
N GLN A 17 -34.33 5.70 51.28
CA GLN A 17 -34.54 6.38 50.01
C GLN A 17 -33.27 6.39 49.16
N GLN A 18 -32.13 6.77 49.75
CA GLN A 18 -30.84 6.76 49.05
C GLN A 18 -30.47 5.35 48.55
N LYS A 19 -30.65 4.31 49.38
CA LYS A 19 -30.41 2.92 48.96
C LYS A 19 -31.31 2.51 47.80
N HIS A 20 -32.58 2.91 47.82
CA HIS A 20 -33.53 2.62 46.75
C HIS A 20 -33.13 3.32 45.45
N GLU A 21 -32.79 4.61 45.52
CA GLU A 21 -32.29 5.39 44.39
C GLU A 21 -30.99 4.81 43.81
N GLU A 22 -30.06 4.39 44.66
CA GLU A 22 -28.83 3.71 44.24
C GLU A 22 -29.12 2.38 43.51
N GLN A 23 -30.09 1.61 43.99
CA GLN A 23 -30.49 0.36 43.34
C GLN A 23 -31.08 0.62 41.96
N LEU A 24 -31.96 1.62 41.83
CA LEU A 24 -32.50 2.05 40.55
C LEU A 24 -31.39 2.54 39.60
N ALA A 25 -30.47 3.37 40.09
CA ALA A 25 -29.34 3.86 39.30
C ALA A 25 -28.44 2.70 38.82
N LYS A 26 -28.20 1.69 39.67
CA LYS A 26 -27.45 0.49 39.30
C LYS A 26 -28.17 -0.34 38.24
N ALA A 27 -29.50 -0.48 38.34
CA ALA A 27 -30.31 -1.17 37.33
C ALA A 27 -30.22 -0.45 35.98
N ASN A 28 -30.48 0.86 35.96
CA ASN A 28 -30.39 1.68 34.75
C ASN A 28 -29.00 1.62 34.11
N ARG A 29 -27.93 1.66 34.93
CA ARG A 29 -26.56 1.54 34.42
C ARG A 29 -26.31 0.18 33.77
N LYS A 30 -26.84 -0.91 34.32
CA LYS A 30 -26.72 -2.25 33.72
C LYS A 30 -27.46 -2.33 32.39
N GLU A 31 -28.66 -1.76 32.31
CA GLU A 31 -29.44 -1.72 31.08
C GLU A 31 -28.71 -0.93 29.97
N LEU A 32 -28.20 0.26 30.30
CA LEU A 32 -27.40 1.06 29.35
C LEU A 32 -26.13 0.33 28.90
N GLN A 33 -25.47 -0.40 29.80
CA GLN A 33 -24.31 -1.21 29.45
C GLN A 33 -24.67 -2.39 28.54
N ALA A 34 -25.79 -3.06 28.79
CA ALA A 34 -26.27 -4.14 27.95
C ALA A 34 -26.60 -3.63 26.54
N ALA A 35 -27.35 -2.53 26.44
CA ALA A 35 -27.67 -1.89 25.17
C ALA A 35 -26.39 -1.47 24.41
N ALA A 36 -25.43 -0.85 25.09
CA ALA A 36 -24.16 -0.46 24.48
C ALA A 36 -23.32 -1.65 24.00
N LYS A 37 -23.38 -2.80 24.71
CA LYS A 37 -22.71 -4.03 24.26
C LYS A 37 -23.35 -4.57 22.99
N LEU A 38 -24.68 -4.66 22.94
CA LEU A 38 -25.41 -5.12 21.76
C LEU A 38 -25.09 -4.27 20.53
N LEU A 39 -25.08 -2.94 20.66
CA LEU A 39 -24.71 -2.05 19.55
C LEU A 39 -23.26 -2.29 19.08
N ARG A 40 -22.32 -2.47 20.00
CA ARG A 40 -20.92 -2.77 19.65
C ARG A 40 -20.77 -4.12 18.94
N GLU A 41 -21.55 -5.12 19.34
CA GLU A 41 -21.56 -6.44 18.71
C GLU A 41 -22.10 -6.34 17.28
N GLN A 42 -23.21 -5.62 17.07
CA GLN A 42 -23.76 -5.35 15.73
C GLN A 42 -22.74 -4.63 14.84
N GLU A 43 -22.11 -3.56 15.33
CA GLU A 43 -21.06 -2.86 14.58
C GLU A 43 -19.86 -3.78 14.25
N ALA A 44 -19.49 -4.68 15.16
CA ALA A 44 -18.38 -5.60 14.93
C ALA A 44 -18.74 -6.63 13.86
N GLU A 45 -19.96 -7.15 13.85
CA GLU A 45 -20.47 -8.06 12.83
C GLU A 45 -20.52 -7.40 11.46
N GLU A 46 -21.07 -6.19 11.37
CA GLU A 46 -21.10 -5.42 10.12
C GLU A 46 -19.69 -5.18 9.58
N ARG A 47 -18.73 -4.84 10.44
CA ARG A 47 -17.32 -4.68 10.05
C ARG A 47 -16.69 -5.98 9.58
N ARG A 48 -17.04 -7.13 10.17
CA ARG A 48 -16.57 -8.45 9.72
C ARG A 48 -17.13 -8.76 8.33
N VAL A 49 -18.43 -8.61 8.14
CA VAL A 49 -19.09 -8.82 6.85
C VAL A 49 -18.49 -7.91 5.77
N ALA A 50 -18.27 -6.63 6.08
CA ALA A 50 -17.63 -5.70 5.16
C ALA A 50 -16.20 -6.14 4.77
N ARG A 51 -15.41 -6.64 5.73
CA ARG A 51 -14.07 -7.19 5.46
C ARG A 51 -14.11 -8.44 4.59
N GLU A 52 -15.05 -9.35 4.84
CA GLU A 52 -15.22 -10.56 4.04
C GLU A 52 -15.62 -10.21 2.61
N ARG A 53 -16.59 -9.32 2.43
CA ARG A 53 -16.97 -8.82 1.10
C ARG A 53 -15.78 -8.17 0.38
N ALA A 54 -15.02 -7.32 1.07
CA ALA A 54 -13.83 -6.70 0.52
C ALA A 54 -12.74 -7.72 0.15
N LYS A 55 -12.60 -8.80 0.93
CA LYS A 55 -11.68 -9.90 0.64
C LYS A 55 -12.13 -10.66 -0.62
N MET A 56 -13.41 -11.02 -0.71
CA MET A 56 -13.97 -11.70 -1.88
C MET A 56 -13.74 -10.90 -3.17
N VAL A 57 -14.03 -9.58 -3.15
CA VAL A 57 -13.80 -8.70 -4.30
C VAL A 57 -12.31 -8.64 -4.66
N ARG A 58 -11.43 -8.54 -3.65
CA ARG A 58 -9.97 -8.52 -3.88
C ARG A 58 -9.48 -9.83 -4.48
N ASP A 59 -9.98 -10.96 -4.00
CA ASP A 59 -9.57 -12.28 -4.47
C ASP A 59 -10.10 -12.55 -5.88
N GLN A 60 -11.33 -12.13 -6.21
CA GLN A 60 -11.87 -12.13 -7.57
C GLN A 60 -11.01 -11.29 -8.52
N MET A 61 -10.72 -10.03 -8.17
CA MET A 61 -9.86 -9.18 -9.00
C MET A 61 -8.47 -9.78 -9.19
N LYS A 62 -7.89 -10.40 -8.16
CA LYS A 62 -6.59 -11.09 -8.29
C LYS A 62 -6.69 -12.30 -9.21
N ALA A 63 -7.76 -13.09 -9.11
CA ALA A 63 -8.01 -14.25 -9.97
C ALA A 63 -8.17 -13.82 -11.44
N GLU A 64 -8.96 -12.78 -11.71
CA GLU A 64 -9.13 -12.21 -13.04
C GLU A 64 -7.82 -11.66 -13.61
N GLN A 65 -7.04 -10.93 -12.80
CA GLN A 65 -5.73 -10.45 -13.22
C GLN A 65 -4.75 -11.60 -13.50
N ALA A 66 -4.79 -12.66 -12.70
CA ALA A 66 -3.96 -13.85 -12.91
C ALA A 66 -4.35 -14.57 -14.20
N ALA A 67 -5.65 -14.76 -14.45
CA ALA A 67 -6.17 -15.34 -15.68
C ALA A 67 -5.81 -14.49 -16.92
N ALA A 68 -5.95 -13.17 -16.83
CA ALA A 68 -5.55 -12.25 -17.90
C ALA A 68 -4.03 -12.32 -18.18
N ARG A 69 -3.20 -12.46 -17.14
CA ARG A 69 -1.75 -12.66 -17.31
C ARG A 69 -1.43 -14.00 -17.96
N ALA A 70 -2.07 -15.09 -17.53
CA ALA A 70 -1.90 -16.41 -18.13
C ALA A 70 -2.27 -16.40 -19.62
N ALA A 71 -3.43 -15.85 -19.98
CA ALA A 71 -3.88 -15.72 -21.36
C ALA A 71 -2.90 -14.90 -22.23
N ARG A 72 -2.31 -13.82 -21.68
CA ARG A 72 -1.26 -13.05 -22.40
C ARG A 72 0.00 -13.87 -22.66
N ILE A 73 0.44 -14.66 -21.67
CA ILE A 73 1.61 -15.53 -21.80
C ILE A 73 1.34 -16.60 -22.85
N GLU A 74 0.19 -17.26 -22.80
CA GLU A 74 -0.22 -18.26 -23.79
C GLU A 74 -0.28 -17.67 -25.20
N ALA A 75 -0.93 -16.51 -25.37
CA ALA A 75 -0.99 -15.81 -26.66
C ALA A 75 0.40 -15.40 -27.18
N GLN A 76 1.34 -15.06 -26.30
CA GLN A 76 2.72 -14.79 -26.69
C GLN A 76 3.46 -16.07 -27.09
N ASN A 77 3.28 -17.15 -26.34
CA ASN A 77 3.90 -18.44 -26.60
C ASN A 77 3.41 -19.04 -27.92
N THR A 78 2.11 -18.98 -28.23
CA THR A 78 1.56 -19.43 -29.51
C THR A 78 2.12 -18.62 -30.68
N LYS A 79 2.22 -17.28 -30.54
CA LYS A 79 2.86 -16.40 -31.53
C LYS A 79 4.34 -16.71 -31.73
N ARG A 80 5.08 -17.06 -30.67
CA ARG A 80 6.49 -17.47 -30.76
C ARG A 80 6.60 -18.83 -31.44
N ALA A 81 5.78 -19.80 -31.04
CA ALA A 81 5.76 -21.15 -31.62
C ALA A 81 5.46 -21.11 -33.13
N SER A 82 4.46 -20.34 -33.55
CA SER A 82 4.11 -20.19 -34.97
C SER A 82 5.24 -19.55 -35.79
N LYS A 83 5.87 -18.49 -35.25
CA LYS A 83 7.06 -17.87 -35.88
C LYS A 83 8.21 -18.87 -36.01
N THR A 84 8.53 -19.61 -34.95
CA THR A 84 9.61 -20.60 -34.98
C THR A 84 9.33 -21.68 -36.02
N ALA A 85 8.11 -22.21 -36.07
CA ALA A 85 7.67 -23.20 -37.06
C ALA A 85 7.79 -22.66 -38.51
N GLN A 86 7.44 -21.39 -38.74
CA GLN A 86 7.56 -20.76 -40.06
C GLN A 86 9.04 -20.50 -40.46
N THR A 87 9.93 -20.25 -39.50
CA THR A 87 11.36 -20.05 -39.76
C THR A 87 12.17 -21.35 -39.94
N GLY A 88 11.53 -22.51 -39.74
CA GLY A 88 12.14 -23.83 -39.88
C GLY A 88 12.62 -24.14 -41.31
N LYS A 89 13.82 -24.75 -41.41
CA LYS A 89 14.49 -25.33 -42.58
C LYS A 89 15.03 -24.43 -43.71
N ARG A 90 14.79 -23.11 -43.77
CA ARG A 90 15.14 -22.31 -44.99
C ARG A 90 15.89 -20.97 -44.85
N LYS A 91 16.60 -20.70 -43.74
CA LYS A 91 17.45 -19.49 -43.63
C LYS A 91 18.96 -19.72 -43.80
N ALA A 92 19.45 -20.95 -43.57
CA ALA A 92 20.86 -21.27 -43.74
C ALA A 92 21.32 -21.34 -45.21
N SER A 93 20.40 -21.44 -46.18
CA SER A 93 20.74 -21.48 -47.62
C SER A 93 20.90 -20.11 -48.28
N ARG A 94 20.74 -19.00 -47.53
CA ARG A 94 20.99 -17.65 -48.06
C ARG A 94 22.36 -17.17 -47.60
N ALA A 95 23.28 -17.02 -48.57
CA ALA A 95 24.58 -16.41 -48.36
C ALA A 95 24.45 -15.00 -47.75
N PRO A 96 25.32 -14.60 -46.81
CA PRO A 96 25.28 -13.27 -46.23
C PRO A 96 25.63 -12.23 -47.31
N LEU A 97 24.76 -11.22 -47.48
CA LEU A 97 25.08 -10.04 -48.28
C LEU A 97 26.21 -9.26 -47.59
N VAL A 98 27.36 -9.18 -48.26
CA VAL A 98 28.53 -8.41 -47.83
C VAL A 98 28.14 -6.93 -47.73
N LYS A 99 28.30 -6.34 -46.53
CA LYS A 99 28.10 -4.90 -46.32
C LYS A 99 29.42 -4.17 -46.65
N PRO A 100 29.42 -3.10 -47.46
CA PRO A 100 30.63 -2.31 -47.69
C PRO A 100 31.00 -1.50 -46.43
N THR A 101 32.28 -1.47 -46.10
CA THR A 101 32.88 -0.79 -44.95
C THR A 101 32.86 0.75 -45.11
N PRO A 102 32.53 1.52 -44.07
CA PRO A 102 32.65 2.98 -44.13
C PRO A 102 34.13 3.41 -44.04
N LYS A 103 34.55 4.27 -44.98
CA LYS A 103 35.91 4.84 -45.01
C LYS A 103 36.12 5.76 -43.80
N ARG A 104 37.22 5.56 -43.07
CA ARG A 104 37.73 6.44 -42.02
C ARG A 104 38.07 7.81 -42.62
N GLY A 105 37.39 8.87 -42.15
CA GLY A 105 37.84 10.25 -42.32
C GLY A 105 38.93 10.56 -41.31
N ALA A 106 40.07 11.05 -41.81
CA ALA A 106 41.24 11.46 -41.04
C ALA A 106 41.15 12.93 -40.61
N GLY A 107 41.62 13.22 -39.40
CA GLY A 107 42.34 14.45 -39.06
C GLY A 107 41.52 15.70 -38.76
N GLY A 108 41.69 16.27 -37.56
CA GLY A 108 41.25 17.63 -37.26
C GLY A 108 41.35 18.06 -35.80
N ALA A 109 42.55 18.51 -35.40
CA ALA A 109 42.87 19.47 -34.34
C ALA A 109 42.30 19.30 -32.91
N ARG A 110 43.22 18.94 -32.01
CA ARG A 110 43.22 19.25 -30.58
C ARG A 110 43.42 20.76 -30.39
N VAL A 111 42.49 21.45 -29.72
CA VAL A 111 42.77 22.73 -29.08
C VAL A 111 42.75 22.48 -27.57
N VAL A 112 43.93 22.65 -26.97
CA VAL A 112 44.12 22.77 -25.53
C VAL A 112 43.89 24.25 -25.20
N SER A 113 42.92 24.54 -24.34
CA SER A 113 42.88 25.79 -23.59
C SER A 113 42.88 25.46 -22.10
N GLU A 114 43.98 25.81 -21.45
CA GLU A 114 44.18 25.75 -19.99
C GLU A 114 43.41 26.90 -19.28
N PRO A 115 43.35 26.94 -17.93
CA PRO A 115 42.12 26.90 -17.16
C PRO A 115 41.59 28.30 -16.80
N ALA A 116 40.32 28.56 -17.14
CA ALA A 116 39.60 29.70 -16.60
C ALA A 116 38.95 29.32 -15.27
N GLU A 117 39.54 29.87 -14.20
CA GLU A 117 38.87 30.53 -13.08
C GLU A 117 37.74 29.76 -12.36
N ALA A 118 38.02 29.42 -11.10
CA ALA A 118 37.17 28.61 -10.22
C ALA A 118 35.77 29.23 -10.01
N ALA A 119 34.84 28.87 -10.89
CA ALA A 119 33.42 29.03 -10.66
C ALA A 119 33.01 28.10 -9.51
N SER A 120 32.48 28.69 -8.44
CA SER A 120 31.91 28.04 -7.26
C SER A 120 31.14 26.76 -7.64
N ALA A 121 31.69 25.60 -7.27
CA ALA A 121 31.10 24.32 -7.56
C ALA A 121 29.68 24.24 -6.99
N ALA A 122 28.69 23.91 -7.83
CA ALA A 122 27.34 23.65 -7.38
C ALA A 122 27.33 22.57 -6.29
N PRO A 123 26.54 22.73 -5.22
CA PRO A 123 26.52 21.77 -4.12
C PRO A 123 26.16 20.37 -4.65
N PRO A 124 26.76 19.31 -4.10
CA PRO A 124 26.51 17.94 -4.55
C PRO A 124 25.01 17.64 -4.45
N LYS A 125 24.46 16.97 -5.46
CA LYS A 125 23.04 16.59 -5.44
C LYS A 125 22.80 15.58 -4.33
N VAL A 126 21.91 15.89 -3.40
CA VAL A 126 21.64 15.09 -2.19
C VAL A 126 20.24 14.46 -2.29
N ASN A 127 20.07 13.24 -1.78
CA ASN A 127 18.73 12.64 -1.65
C ASN A 127 17.97 13.18 -0.41
N SER A 128 16.70 12.81 -0.27
CA SER A 128 15.84 13.20 0.88
C SER A 128 16.37 12.76 2.25
N ARG A 129 17.40 11.90 2.29
CA ARG A 129 18.05 11.40 3.51
C ARG A 129 19.46 11.97 3.70
N GLY A 130 19.84 13.02 2.97
CA GLY A 130 21.14 13.68 3.16
C GLY A 130 22.34 12.98 2.51
N ARG A 131 22.14 11.95 1.67
CA ARG A 131 23.26 11.24 1.01
C ARG A 131 23.57 11.83 -0.37
N ILE A 132 24.87 12.01 -0.64
CA ILE A 132 25.40 12.49 -1.92
C ILE A 132 25.12 11.47 -3.03
N ILE A 133 24.55 11.94 -4.14
CA ILE A 133 24.23 11.14 -5.31
C ILE A 133 25.37 11.28 -6.34
N ASN A 134 26.19 10.24 -6.46
CA ASN A 134 27.21 10.14 -7.50
C ASN A 134 26.62 9.56 -8.79
N VAL A 135 26.48 10.38 -9.84
CA VAL A 135 26.04 9.90 -11.15
C VAL A 135 27.15 9.05 -11.79
N PRO A 136 26.89 7.77 -12.14
CA PRO A 136 27.87 6.92 -12.81
C PRO A 136 28.31 7.50 -14.15
N ARG A 137 29.58 7.29 -14.54
CA ARG A 137 30.16 7.79 -15.80
C ARG A 137 29.39 7.42 -17.06
N LYS A 138 28.68 6.29 -17.06
CA LYS A 138 27.83 5.86 -18.17
C LYS A 138 26.67 6.84 -18.46
N TYR A 139 26.27 7.62 -17.45
CA TYR A 139 25.17 8.58 -17.51
C TYR A 139 25.63 10.03 -17.37
N ARG A 140 26.94 10.28 -17.41
CA ARG A 140 27.52 11.63 -17.45
C ARG A 140 27.79 12.04 -18.88
#